data_AF-A0A0L0CKP4-F1
#
_entry.id   AF-A0A0L0CKP4-F1
#
_cell.length_a   1.000
_cell.length_b   1.000
_cell.length_c   1.000
_cell.angle_alpha   90.00
_cell.angle_beta   90.00
_cell.angle_gamma   90.00
#
_symmetry.space_group_name_H-M   'P 1'
#
loop_
_entity.id
_entity.type
_entity.pdbx_description
1 polymer ?
#
loop_
_entity_poly.entity_id
_entity_poly.type
_entity_poly.pdbx_seq_one_letter_code
_entity_poly.pdbx_strand_id
1 'polypeptide(L)'
;MTAPSNQVSQVKLALKQIADNLQQLEKYKDPGVDLFSLKTDTEQLLKHLESLPLEGIRNKLNKRKRKRHNKKLQKLKNKKINKVINKEIVSKVYEDTTTSKASRDNKPKSHYQNKSVKECQRFLQTFELLEQLHLLRGQNATETYKFSLKLRQMKSIWNSLLQDKLQEQIPTEVKIQQQWDEVLFGPPEKTYFQEKPDLQDFIRKRQIWDSYIDSKNGSSIPIGWILPPTKAEGQWLQYLAPTNS
;
A
#
# COMPACT_ATOMS: atom_id res chain seq x y z
N MET A 1 -25.39 -4.30 32.10
CA MET A 1 -25.04 -3.97 30.69
C MET A 1 -26.34 -3.84 29.88
N THR A 2 -26.91 -2.64 29.81
CA THR A 2 -28.18 -2.38 29.11
C THR A 2 -27.94 -1.96 27.67
N ALA A 3 -28.79 -2.45 26.76
CA ALA A 3 -28.55 -2.43 25.32
C ALA A 3 -28.47 -0.99 24.74
N PRO A 4 -27.38 -0.63 24.03
CA PRO A 4 -27.13 0.73 23.50
C PRO A 4 -28.02 1.13 22.32
N SER A 5 -28.99 0.28 21.93
CA SER A 5 -30.01 0.62 20.92
C SER A 5 -31.08 1.57 21.46
N ASN A 6 -31.30 1.56 22.79
CA ASN A 6 -32.41 2.27 23.41
C ASN A 6 -32.19 3.79 23.43
N GLN A 7 -30.96 4.24 23.64
CA GLN A 7 -30.60 5.67 23.76
C GLN A 7 -30.88 6.48 22.49
N VAL A 8 -30.65 5.91 21.29
CA VAL A 8 -30.93 6.60 20.02
C VAL A 8 -32.44 6.77 19.82
N SER A 9 -33.22 5.74 20.17
CA SER A 9 -34.68 5.77 20.07
C SER A 9 -35.28 6.77 21.07
N GLN A 10 -34.74 6.81 22.30
CA GLN A 10 -35.13 7.76 23.34
C GLN A 10 -34.89 9.21 22.90
N VAL A 11 -33.70 9.53 22.38
CA VAL A 11 -33.40 10.88 21.85
C VAL A 11 -34.34 11.25 20.70
N LYS A 12 -34.63 10.32 19.80
CA LYS A 12 -35.55 10.57 18.68
C LYS A 12 -36.99 10.82 19.14
N LEU A 13 -37.44 10.10 20.17
CA LEU A 13 -38.78 10.21 20.72
C LEU A 13 -38.93 11.54 21.47
N ALA A 14 -37.95 11.89 22.31
CA ALA A 14 -37.90 13.18 23.01
C ALA A 14 -37.88 14.38 22.05
N LEU A 15 -37.06 14.33 20.98
CA LEU A 15 -37.05 15.39 19.96
C LEU A 15 -38.40 15.50 19.21
N LYS A 16 -39.08 14.38 18.97
CA LYS A 16 -40.41 14.38 18.36
C LYS A 16 -41.45 15.01 19.29
N GLN A 17 -41.42 14.67 20.57
CA GLN A 17 -42.30 15.25 21.59
C GLN A 17 -42.04 16.76 21.75
N ILE A 18 -40.79 17.21 21.76
CA ILE A 18 -40.47 18.64 21.78
C ILE A 18 -41.04 19.34 20.54
N ALA A 19 -40.88 18.75 19.34
CA ALA A 19 -41.42 19.33 18.11
C ALA A 19 -42.95 19.40 18.14
N ASP A 20 -43.62 18.35 18.62
CA ASP A 20 -45.08 18.30 18.75
C ASP A 20 -45.58 19.33 19.79
N ASN A 21 -44.89 19.47 20.94
CA ASN A 21 -45.21 20.46 21.98
C ASN A 21 -45.00 21.89 21.49
N LEU A 22 -43.92 22.16 20.73
CA LEU A 22 -43.68 23.48 20.14
C LEU A 22 -44.74 23.82 19.09
N GLN A 23 -45.17 22.86 18.27
CA GLN A 23 -46.28 23.06 17.34
C GLN A 23 -47.61 23.32 18.04
N GLN A 24 -47.85 22.71 19.20
CA GLN A 24 -49.03 22.99 20.02
C GLN A 24 -48.96 24.41 20.62
N LEU A 25 -47.80 24.81 21.16
CA LEU A 25 -47.58 26.17 21.65
C LEU A 25 -47.75 27.24 20.57
N GLU A 26 -47.38 26.93 19.32
CA GLU A 26 -47.54 27.84 18.19
C GLU A 26 -49.00 27.97 17.72
N LYS A 27 -49.80 26.89 17.85
CA LYS A 27 -51.20 26.83 17.40
C LYS A 27 -52.20 27.37 18.41
N TYR A 28 -51.93 27.28 19.71
CA TYR A 28 -52.85 27.74 20.75
C TYR A 28 -52.46 29.12 21.29
N LYS A 29 -53.18 30.16 20.86
CA LYS A 29 -53.16 31.50 21.47
C LYS A 29 -54.28 31.72 22.50
N ASP A 30 -55.19 30.75 22.68
CA ASP A 30 -56.36 30.85 23.56
C ASP A 30 -56.12 30.18 24.95
N PRO A 31 -56.75 30.71 26.02
CA PRO A 31 -56.39 30.46 27.42
C PRO A 31 -56.87 29.12 28.01
N GLY A 32 -57.32 28.17 27.19
CA GLY A 32 -57.95 26.92 27.65
C GLY A 32 -57.03 25.69 27.71
N VAL A 33 -55.82 25.78 27.17
CA VAL A 33 -54.82 24.72 27.26
C VAL A 33 -53.84 25.09 28.36
N ASP A 34 -53.49 24.16 29.24
CA ASP A 34 -52.52 24.34 30.31
C ASP A 34 -51.11 24.59 29.73
N LEU A 35 -50.91 25.80 29.22
CA LEU A 35 -49.68 26.26 28.56
C LEU A 35 -48.48 26.16 29.51
N PHE A 36 -48.74 26.20 30.82
CA PHE A 36 -47.72 26.12 31.83
C PHE A 36 -47.15 24.71 31.93
N SER A 37 -48.01 23.68 32.01
CA SER A 37 -47.55 22.29 32.02
C SER A 37 -46.80 21.91 30.74
N LEU A 38 -47.30 22.37 29.59
CA LEU A 38 -46.64 22.11 28.31
C LEU A 38 -45.24 22.76 28.23
N LYS A 39 -45.08 23.98 28.75
CA LYS A 39 -43.77 24.64 28.85
C LYS A 39 -42.83 23.91 29.80
N THR A 40 -43.29 23.54 31.00
CA THR A 40 -42.46 22.81 31.96
C THR A 40 -42.02 21.45 31.41
N ASP A 41 -42.90 20.75 30.68
CA ASP A 41 -42.58 19.48 30.04
C ASP A 41 -41.53 19.65 28.94
N THR A 42 -41.64 20.71 28.12
CA THR A 42 -40.60 21.00 27.11
C THR A 42 -39.24 21.33 27.74
N GLU A 43 -39.21 22.09 28.83
CA GLU A 43 -37.97 22.42 29.54
C GLU A 43 -37.32 21.18 30.18
N GLN A 44 -38.12 20.28 30.74
CA GLN A 44 -37.63 19.02 31.29
C GLN A 44 -37.06 18.11 30.20
N LEU A 45 -37.72 18.01 29.03
CA LEU A 45 -37.21 17.24 27.89
C LEU A 45 -35.91 17.83 27.33
N LEU A 46 -35.77 19.16 27.31
CA LEU A 46 -34.54 19.83 26.89
C LEU A 46 -33.37 19.54 27.86
N LYS A 47 -33.59 19.70 29.17
CA LYS A 47 -32.60 19.36 30.21
C LYS A 47 -32.18 17.88 30.14
N HIS A 48 -33.13 16.98 29.88
CA HIS A 48 -32.83 15.57 29.69
C HIS A 48 -31.91 15.34 28.47
N LEU A 49 -32.20 15.98 27.33
CA LEU A 49 -31.36 15.87 26.13
C LEU A 49 -29.95 16.46 26.31
N GLU A 50 -29.81 17.55 27.05
CA GLU A 50 -28.52 18.17 27.37
C GLU A 50 -27.64 17.28 28.25
N SER A 51 -28.26 16.54 29.18
CA SER A 51 -27.55 15.61 30.07
C SER A 51 -27.06 14.33 29.38
N LEU A 52 -27.53 14.03 28.16
CA LEU A 52 -27.15 12.82 27.45
C LEU A 52 -25.80 13.00 26.74
N PRO A 53 -24.96 11.94 26.65
CA PRO A 53 -23.70 11.99 25.92
C PRO A 53 -23.94 11.95 24.40
N LEU A 54 -24.43 13.06 23.85
CA LEU A 54 -24.83 13.23 22.44
C LEU A 54 -23.67 12.95 21.48
N GLU A 55 -22.44 13.26 21.87
CA GLU A 55 -21.23 12.99 21.09
C GLU A 55 -20.97 11.49 20.93
N GLY A 56 -21.17 10.72 22.00
CA GLY A 56 -21.09 9.25 21.97
C GLY A 56 -22.16 8.64 21.05
N ILE A 57 -23.36 9.21 21.04
CA ILE A 57 -24.46 8.79 20.18
C ILE A 57 -24.15 9.13 18.70
N ARG A 58 -23.64 10.33 18.42
CA ARG A 58 -23.20 10.79 17.09
C ARG A 58 -22.12 9.87 16.51
N ASN A 59 -21.10 9.54 17.30
CA ASN A 59 -20.01 8.67 16.90
C ASN A 59 -20.51 7.24 16.59
N LYS A 60 -21.43 6.70 17.39
CA LYS A 60 -22.07 5.41 17.13
C LYS A 60 -22.92 5.43 15.86
N LEU A 61 -23.68 6.50 15.60
CA LEU A 61 -24.46 6.67 14.37
C LEU A 61 -23.55 6.74 13.13
N ASN A 62 -22.46 7.49 13.20
CA ASN A 62 -21.47 7.57 12.13
C ASN A 62 -20.82 6.22 11.86
N LYS A 63 -20.48 5.46 12.91
CA LYS A 63 -19.97 4.08 12.79
C LYS A 63 -20.99 3.16 12.11
N ARG A 64 -22.28 3.25 12.46
CA ARG A 64 -23.36 2.49 11.81
C ARG A 64 -23.55 2.89 10.34
N LYS A 65 -23.51 4.19 10.01
CA LYS A 65 -23.58 4.69 8.63
C LYS A 65 -22.41 4.16 7.79
N ARG A 66 -21.17 4.26 8.29
CA ARG A 66 -19.97 3.71 7.63
C ARG A 66 -20.08 2.20 7.39
N LYS A 67 -20.53 1.43 8.39
CA LYS A 67 -20.75 -0.02 8.23
C LYS A 67 -21.78 -0.34 7.13
N ARG A 68 -22.91 0.38 7.08
CA ARG A 68 -23.94 0.19 6.03
C ARG A 68 -23.40 0.53 4.65
N HIS A 69 -22.64 1.62 4.52
CA HIS A 69 -22.00 2.03 3.27
C HIS A 69 -21.02 0.96 2.77
N ASN A 70 -20.12 0.48 3.64
CA ASN A 70 -19.15 -0.55 3.27
C ASN A 70 -19.82 -1.87 2.89
N LYS A 71 -20.92 -2.26 3.56
CA LYS A 71 -21.72 -3.44 3.19
C LYS A 71 -22.38 -3.28 1.81
N LYS A 72 -22.84 -2.07 1.45
CA LYS A 72 -23.35 -1.79 0.10
C LYS A 72 -22.24 -1.90 -0.95
N LEU A 73 -21.07 -1.32 -0.70
CA LEU A 73 -19.91 -1.43 -1.59
C LEU A 73 -19.45 -2.88 -1.79
N GLN A 74 -19.39 -3.68 -0.73
CA GLN A 74 -19.07 -5.11 -0.83
C GLN A 74 -20.09 -5.87 -1.67
N LYS A 75 -21.40 -5.62 -1.49
CA LYS A 75 -22.43 -6.23 -2.33
C LYS A 75 -22.29 -5.86 -3.81
N LEU A 76 -21.91 -4.61 -4.12
CA LEU A 76 -21.65 -4.18 -5.50
C LEU A 76 -20.41 -4.85 -6.08
N LYS A 77 -19.32 -4.98 -5.31
CA LYS A 77 -18.12 -5.72 -5.73
C LYS A 77 -18.43 -7.20 -6.00
N ASN A 78 -19.15 -7.86 -5.10
CA ASN A 78 -19.53 -9.27 -5.27
C ASN A 78 -20.46 -9.49 -6.47
N LYS A 79 -21.38 -8.54 -6.75
CA LYS A 79 -22.21 -8.60 -7.97
C LYS A 79 -21.37 -8.48 -9.25
N LYS A 80 -20.32 -7.66 -9.26
CA LYS A 80 -19.40 -7.55 -10.41
C LYS A 80 -18.58 -8.83 -10.57
N ILE A 81 -18.08 -9.40 -9.47
CA ILE A 81 -17.32 -10.66 -9.48
C ILE A 81 -18.17 -11.81 -10.00
N ASN A 82 -19.41 -11.99 -9.52
CA ASN A 82 -20.29 -13.06 -10.00
C ASN A 82 -20.68 -12.90 -11.48
N LYS A 83 -20.78 -11.66 -12.00
CA LYS A 83 -21.02 -11.42 -13.43
C LYS A 83 -19.81 -11.78 -14.30
N VAL A 84 -18.58 -11.62 -13.80
CA VAL A 84 -17.36 -11.98 -14.52
C VAL A 84 -17.16 -13.50 -14.51
N ILE A 85 -17.35 -14.15 -13.35
CA ILE A 85 -17.24 -15.61 -13.22
C ILE A 85 -18.26 -16.33 -14.11
N ASN A 86 -19.51 -15.86 -14.18
CA ASN A 86 -20.51 -16.46 -15.06
C ASN A 86 -20.23 -16.25 -16.56
N LYS A 87 -19.43 -15.25 -16.94
CA LYS A 87 -18.99 -15.07 -18.34
C LYS A 87 -17.79 -15.97 -18.68
N GLU A 88 -16.84 -16.15 -17.77
CA GLU A 88 -15.67 -17.02 -17.98
C GLU A 88 -16.02 -18.51 -18.03
N ILE A 89 -17.04 -18.97 -17.27
CA ILE A 89 -17.45 -20.38 -17.30
C ILE A 89 -18.08 -20.76 -18.65
N VAL A 90 -18.74 -19.83 -19.33
CA VAL A 90 -19.33 -20.08 -20.66
C VAL A 90 -18.26 -20.14 -21.76
N SER A 91 -17.15 -19.41 -21.61
CA SER A 91 -16.07 -19.37 -22.62
C SER A 91 -15.08 -20.54 -22.53
N LYS A 92 -15.00 -21.26 -21.40
CA LYS A 92 -14.02 -22.34 -21.20
C LYS A 92 -14.45 -23.73 -21.69
N VAL A 93 -15.60 -23.87 -22.34
CA VAL A 93 -16.10 -25.17 -22.82
C VAL A 93 -15.69 -25.49 -24.28
N TYR A 94 -15.12 -24.54 -25.02
CA TYR A 94 -14.88 -24.72 -26.47
C TYR A 94 -13.44 -24.72 -26.98
N GLU A 95 -12.42 -24.51 -26.14
CA GLU A 95 -11.04 -24.42 -26.64
C GLU A 95 -10.08 -25.25 -25.80
N ASP A 96 -9.98 -26.54 -26.13
CA ASP A 96 -8.79 -27.35 -25.82
C ASP A 96 -8.39 -28.14 -27.08
N THR A 97 -7.56 -27.52 -27.92
CA THR A 97 -6.60 -28.23 -28.77
C THR A 97 -5.49 -27.26 -29.21
N THR A 98 -4.24 -27.70 -29.04
CA THR A 98 -3.00 -27.24 -29.71
C THR A 98 -2.21 -26.00 -29.19
N THR A 99 -1.05 -26.33 -28.58
CA THR A 99 0.32 -25.76 -28.73
C THR A 99 0.65 -24.26 -28.57
N SER A 100 1.51 -24.03 -27.57
CA SER A 100 2.73 -23.19 -27.51
C SER A 100 2.66 -21.66 -27.37
N LYS A 101 3.56 -21.20 -26.48
CA LYS A 101 4.22 -19.88 -26.33
C LYS A 101 3.48 -18.74 -25.59
N ALA A 102 4.04 -18.49 -24.41
CA ALA A 102 4.35 -17.18 -23.82
C ALA A 102 3.33 -16.04 -23.97
N SER A 103 2.60 -15.80 -22.89
CA SER A 103 2.18 -14.45 -22.51
C SER A 103 2.25 -14.34 -20.98
N ARG A 104 3.14 -13.46 -20.50
CA ARG A 104 3.10 -12.89 -19.16
C ARG A 104 1.77 -12.14 -18.98
N ASP A 105 1.38 -12.01 -17.72
CA ASP A 105 0.26 -11.21 -17.21
C ASP A 105 -1.15 -11.78 -17.37
N ASN A 106 -1.39 -12.85 -16.61
CA ASN A 106 -2.68 -13.04 -15.93
C ASN A 106 -2.42 -13.68 -14.56
N LYS A 107 -1.93 -12.92 -13.59
CA LYS A 107 -1.97 -13.37 -12.18
C LYS A 107 -3.42 -13.22 -11.70
N PRO A 108 -4.14 -14.31 -11.37
CA PRO A 108 -5.39 -14.18 -10.64
C PRO A 108 -5.06 -13.52 -9.30
N LYS A 109 -5.53 -12.28 -9.09
CA LYS A 109 -5.49 -11.61 -7.79
C LYS A 109 -6.49 -12.31 -6.85
N SER A 110 -6.18 -13.53 -6.45
CA SER A 110 -6.99 -14.33 -5.53
C SER A 110 -6.39 -14.27 -4.12
N HIS A 111 -7.19 -13.82 -3.15
CA HIS A 111 -7.11 -14.03 -1.69
C HIS A 111 -5.83 -13.77 -0.86
N TYR A 112 -4.63 -13.68 -1.43
CA TYR A 112 -3.37 -13.63 -0.67
C TYR A 112 -2.92 -12.23 -0.25
N GLN A 113 -3.50 -11.16 -0.83
CA GLN A 113 -3.01 -9.79 -0.64
C GLN A 113 -3.17 -9.20 0.77
N ASN A 114 -3.97 -9.82 1.64
CA ASN A 114 -4.24 -9.33 2.99
C ASN A 114 -3.36 -9.97 4.08
N LYS A 115 -2.40 -10.83 3.72
CA LYS A 115 -1.50 -11.45 4.70
C LYS A 115 -0.41 -10.46 5.10
N SER A 116 -0.17 -10.35 6.41
CA SER A 116 0.91 -9.52 6.97
C SER A 116 2.28 -10.19 6.78
N VAL A 117 3.35 -9.39 6.80
CA VAL A 117 4.75 -9.91 6.75
C VAL A 117 5.00 -10.95 7.84
N LYS A 118 4.52 -10.70 9.07
CA LYS A 118 4.64 -11.63 10.20
C LYS A 118 3.92 -12.96 9.94
N GLU A 119 2.75 -12.93 9.30
CA GLU A 119 2.06 -14.16 8.92
C GLU A 119 2.84 -14.96 7.88
N CYS A 120 3.44 -14.29 6.89
CA CYS A 120 4.24 -14.96 5.87
C CYS A 120 5.47 -15.65 6.47
N GLN A 121 6.18 -14.94 7.36
CA GLN A 121 7.30 -15.50 8.13
C GLN A 121 6.87 -16.70 8.97
N ARG A 122 5.73 -16.60 9.68
CA ARG A 122 5.19 -17.70 10.46
C ARG A 122 4.89 -18.94 9.60
N PHE A 123 4.29 -18.76 8.42
CA PHE A 123 4.00 -19.89 7.53
C PHE A 123 5.28 -20.55 7.00
N LEU A 124 6.30 -19.77 6.64
CA LEU A 124 7.60 -20.31 6.23
C LEU A 124 8.27 -21.10 7.35
N GLN A 125 8.29 -20.56 8.57
CA GLN A 125 8.79 -21.27 9.76
C GLN A 125 8.03 -22.56 10.04
N THR A 126 6.70 -22.58 9.86
CA THR A 126 5.93 -23.83 10.02
C THR A 126 6.30 -24.87 8.97
N PHE A 127 6.63 -24.49 7.73
CA PHE A 127 7.09 -25.45 6.72
C PHE A 127 8.48 -26.02 7.05
N GLU A 128 9.37 -25.20 7.60
CA GLU A 128 10.68 -25.67 8.08
C GLU A 128 10.53 -26.63 9.27
N LEU A 129 9.67 -26.28 10.24
CA LEU A 129 9.38 -27.14 11.38
C LEU A 129 8.79 -28.48 10.93
N LEU A 130 7.87 -28.47 9.96
CA LEU A 130 7.30 -29.69 9.39
C LEU A 130 8.35 -30.59 8.74
N GLU A 131 9.31 -30.00 8.04
CA GLU A 131 10.44 -30.72 7.43
C GLU A 131 11.37 -31.31 8.50
N GLN A 132 11.69 -30.56 9.55
CA GLN A 132 12.48 -31.03 10.69
C GLN A 132 11.77 -32.14 11.47
N LEU A 133 10.48 -32.01 11.72
CA LEU A 133 9.68 -33.05 12.39
C LEU A 133 9.61 -34.32 11.54
N HIS A 134 9.55 -34.17 10.21
CA HIS A 134 9.57 -35.31 9.30
C HIS A 134 10.90 -36.07 9.35
N LEU A 135 12.02 -35.35 9.44
CA LEU A 135 13.36 -35.93 9.66
C LEU A 135 13.46 -36.62 11.03
N LEU A 136 13.05 -35.93 12.10
CA LEU A 136 13.15 -36.42 13.48
C LEU A 136 12.28 -37.65 13.75
N ARG A 137 11.22 -37.87 12.97
CA ARG A 137 10.35 -39.05 13.09
C ARG A 137 10.97 -40.33 12.53
N GLY A 138 12.22 -40.28 12.06
CA GLY A 138 12.97 -41.46 11.61
C GLY A 138 12.63 -41.91 10.19
N GLN A 139 12.11 -41.01 9.35
CA GLN A 139 11.92 -41.33 7.94
C GLN A 139 13.23 -41.28 7.16
N ASN A 140 13.36 -42.15 6.16
CA ASN A 140 14.51 -42.18 5.27
C ASN A 140 14.73 -40.80 4.61
N ALA A 141 15.99 -40.42 4.41
CA ALA A 141 16.36 -39.13 3.80
C ALA A 141 15.68 -38.89 2.44
N THR A 142 15.44 -39.96 1.68
CA THR A 142 14.73 -39.95 0.39
C THR A 142 13.26 -39.58 0.51
N GLU A 143 12.56 -40.05 1.55
CA GLU A 143 11.15 -39.71 1.80
C GLU A 143 11.00 -38.28 2.33
N THR A 144 11.95 -37.82 3.14
CA THR A 144 12.01 -36.41 3.53
C THR A 144 12.24 -35.51 2.33
N TYR A 145 13.10 -35.89 1.39
CA TYR A 145 13.27 -35.14 0.14
C TYR A 145 11.98 -35.08 -0.68
N LYS A 146 11.23 -36.19 -0.80
CA LYS A 146 9.91 -36.18 -1.47
C LYS A 146 8.90 -35.30 -0.74
N PHE A 147 8.93 -35.29 0.60
CA PHE A 147 8.09 -34.42 1.42
C PHE A 147 8.43 -32.94 1.23
N SER A 148 9.71 -32.57 1.25
CA SER A 148 10.15 -31.19 1.01
C SER A 148 9.85 -30.75 -0.42
N LEU A 149 9.90 -31.67 -1.40
CA LEU A 149 9.48 -31.42 -2.77
C LEU A 149 8.00 -31.00 -2.85
N LYS A 150 7.11 -31.64 -2.07
CA LYS A 150 5.69 -31.27 -2.00
C LYS A 150 5.51 -29.87 -1.41
N LEU A 151 6.33 -29.49 -0.43
CA LEU A 151 6.31 -28.16 0.19
C LEU A 151 6.98 -27.07 -0.66
N ARG A 152 7.80 -27.43 -1.65
CA ARG A 152 8.57 -26.48 -2.47
C ARG A 152 7.70 -25.42 -3.13
N GLN A 153 6.58 -25.83 -3.73
CA GLN A 153 5.66 -24.90 -4.38
C GLN A 153 5.05 -23.91 -3.37
N MET A 154 4.64 -24.39 -2.20
CA MET A 154 4.11 -23.54 -1.14
C MET A 154 5.16 -22.58 -0.60
N LYS A 155 6.38 -23.06 -0.32
CA LYS A 155 7.51 -22.21 0.09
C LYS A 155 7.80 -21.13 -0.95
N SER A 156 7.80 -21.47 -2.24
CA SER A 156 8.00 -20.50 -3.33
C SER A 156 6.92 -19.41 -3.36
N ILE A 157 5.64 -19.78 -3.20
CA ILE A 157 4.52 -18.83 -3.20
C ILE A 157 4.63 -17.88 -2.01
N TRP A 158 4.89 -18.41 -0.81
CA TRP A 158 5.01 -17.62 0.41
C TRP A 158 6.25 -16.73 0.43
N ASN A 159 7.38 -17.19 -0.13
CA ASN A 159 8.58 -16.39 -0.31
C ASN A 159 8.36 -15.25 -1.31
N SER A 160 7.73 -15.52 -2.46
CA SER A 160 7.38 -14.47 -3.41
C SER A 160 6.48 -13.42 -2.77
N LEU A 161 5.50 -13.84 -1.98
CA LEU A 161 4.60 -12.91 -1.31
C LEU A 161 5.31 -12.10 -0.22
N LEU A 162 6.22 -12.72 0.53
CA LEU A 162 7.05 -12.01 1.51
C LEU A 162 7.91 -10.93 0.84
N GLN A 163 8.53 -11.24 -0.30
CA GLN A 163 9.34 -10.29 -1.08
C GLN A 163 8.47 -9.14 -1.63
N ASP A 164 7.31 -9.45 -2.21
CA ASP A 164 6.36 -8.44 -2.68
C ASP A 164 5.97 -7.48 -1.54
N LYS A 165 5.76 -8.01 -0.32
CA LYS A 165 5.42 -7.22 0.87
C LYS A 165 6.58 -6.39 1.42
N LEU A 166 7.79 -6.93 1.41
CA LEU A 166 8.98 -6.16 1.79
C LEU A 166 9.23 -5.04 0.78
N GLN A 167 9.00 -5.29 -0.50
CA GLN A 167 9.10 -4.28 -1.54
C GLN A 167 7.98 -3.22 -1.41
N GLU A 168 6.76 -3.59 -1.01
CA GLU A 168 5.69 -2.64 -0.64
C GLU A 168 6.04 -1.77 0.58
N GLN A 169 6.85 -2.28 1.52
CA GLN A 169 7.28 -1.56 2.72
C GLN A 169 8.46 -0.59 2.48
N ILE A 170 9.13 -0.66 1.33
CA ILE A 170 10.09 0.36 0.94
C ILE A 170 9.31 1.68 0.83
N PRO A 171 9.68 2.73 1.60
CA PRO A 171 9.00 4.01 1.58
C PRO A 171 8.85 4.48 0.14
N THR A 172 7.68 4.99 -0.22
CA THR A 172 7.40 5.46 -1.58
C THR A 172 8.44 6.50 -2.02
N GLU A 173 8.94 7.27 -1.06
CA GLU A 173 10.03 8.24 -1.22
C GLU A 173 11.36 7.59 -1.65
N VAL A 174 11.75 6.45 -1.08
CA VAL A 174 12.98 5.73 -1.48
C VAL A 174 12.82 5.14 -2.88
N LYS A 175 11.63 4.67 -3.24
CA LYS A 175 11.38 4.20 -4.62
C LYS A 175 11.43 5.34 -5.63
N ILE A 176 10.81 6.47 -5.29
CA ILE A 176 10.86 7.68 -6.12
C ILE A 176 12.31 8.12 -6.27
N GLN A 177 13.08 8.14 -5.19
CA GLN A 177 14.49 8.49 -5.24
C GLN A 177 15.30 7.53 -6.10
N GLN A 178 15.11 6.20 -5.95
CA GLN A 178 15.76 5.21 -6.83
C GLN A 178 15.39 5.39 -8.30
N GLN A 179 14.13 5.74 -8.61
CA GLN A 179 13.69 6.04 -9.97
C GLN A 179 14.33 7.32 -10.50
N TRP A 180 14.44 8.36 -9.68
CA TRP A 180 15.15 9.57 -10.05
C TRP A 180 16.64 9.31 -10.24
N ASP A 181 17.25 8.51 -9.38
CA ASP A 181 18.66 8.15 -9.48
C ASP A 181 18.93 7.36 -10.76
N GLU A 182 18.03 6.43 -11.14
CA GLU A 182 18.13 5.69 -12.40
C GLU A 182 17.95 6.60 -13.63
N VAL A 183 17.04 7.57 -13.58
CA VAL A 183 16.81 8.51 -14.69
C VAL A 183 17.94 9.52 -14.84
N LEU A 184 18.48 10.02 -13.72
CA LEU A 184 19.50 11.07 -13.71
C LEU A 184 20.92 10.51 -13.88
N PHE A 185 21.21 9.37 -13.26
CA PHE A 185 22.55 8.79 -13.20
C PHE A 185 22.67 7.47 -13.99
N GLY A 186 21.57 6.95 -14.53
CA GLY A 186 21.54 5.66 -15.21
C GLY A 186 21.40 4.49 -14.24
N PRO A 187 21.31 3.24 -14.75
CA PRO A 187 21.34 2.06 -13.90
C PRO A 187 22.57 2.12 -12.99
N PRO A 188 22.48 1.68 -11.72
CA PRO A 188 23.61 1.71 -10.80
C PRO A 188 24.64 0.69 -11.29
N GLU A 189 25.48 1.11 -12.24
CA GLU A 189 26.72 0.44 -12.52
C GLU A 189 27.53 0.47 -11.24
N LYS A 190 28.23 -0.64 -10.96
CA LYS A 190 29.18 -0.72 -9.88
C LYS A 190 30.25 0.34 -10.13
N THR A 191 30.04 1.54 -9.63
CA THR A 191 31.06 2.57 -9.66
C THR A 191 32.22 2.04 -8.83
N TYR A 192 33.44 2.27 -9.29
CA TYR A 192 34.70 1.86 -8.65
C TYR A 192 34.73 2.12 -7.12
N PHE A 193 33.91 3.05 -6.64
CA PHE A 193 33.79 3.49 -5.25
C PHE A 193 32.87 2.63 -4.36
N GLN A 194 32.08 1.70 -4.90
CA GLN A 194 31.12 0.91 -4.10
C GLN A 194 31.76 -0.26 -3.34
N GLU A 195 32.89 -0.81 -3.81
CA GLU A 195 33.42 -2.06 -3.25
C GLU A 195 34.44 -1.87 -2.12
N LYS A 196 34.97 -0.65 -1.92
CA LYS A 196 35.72 -0.18 -0.73
C LYS A 196 36.07 1.31 -0.93
N PRO A 197 35.44 2.25 -0.22
CA PRO A 197 35.84 3.65 -0.30
C PRO A 197 37.12 3.85 0.51
N ASP A 198 38.29 3.77 -0.15
CA ASP A 198 39.48 4.39 0.44
C ASP A 198 39.31 5.91 0.31
N LEU A 199 38.98 6.53 1.43
CA LEU A 199 38.77 7.97 1.52
C LEU A 199 40.01 8.75 1.06
N GLN A 200 41.21 8.20 1.27
CA GLN A 200 42.46 8.83 0.83
C GLN A 200 42.56 8.84 -0.69
N ASP A 201 42.23 7.74 -1.34
CA ASP A 201 42.19 7.67 -2.81
C ASP A 201 41.11 8.58 -3.40
N PHE A 202 39.95 8.70 -2.74
CA PHE A 202 38.92 9.65 -3.17
C PHE A 202 39.41 11.09 -3.08
N ILE A 203 39.96 11.50 -1.93
CA ILE A 203 40.51 12.85 -1.72
C ILE A 203 41.62 13.13 -2.73
N ARG A 204 42.53 12.18 -2.96
CA ARG A 204 43.61 12.32 -3.95
C ARG A 204 43.06 12.51 -5.36
N LYS A 205 42.09 11.68 -5.79
CA LYS A 205 41.45 11.84 -7.11
C LYS A 205 40.76 13.20 -7.22
N ARG A 206 40.07 13.66 -6.17
CA ARG A 206 39.40 14.95 -6.15
C ARG A 206 40.41 16.12 -6.23
N GLN A 207 41.50 16.06 -5.49
CA GLN A 207 42.58 17.06 -5.56
C GLN A 207 43.21 17.13 -6.96
N ILE A 208 43.41 15.98 -7.62
CA ILE A 208 43.88 15.94 -9.02
C ILE A 208 42.85 16.63 -9.92
N TRP A 209 41.57 16.32 -9.80
CA TRP A 209 40.52 16.98 -10.59
C TRP A 209 40.45 18.49 -10.35
N ASP A 210 40.51 18.91 -9.09
CA ASP A 210 40.45 20.32 -8.71
C ASP A 210 41.72 21.08 -9.15
N SER A 211 42.87 20.40 -9.27
CA SER A 211 44.11 21.00 -9.80
C SER A 211 44.01 21.42 -11.28
N TYR A 212 43.08 20.81 -12.04
CA TYR A 212 42.82 21.21 -13.41
C TYR A 212 41.86 22.41 -13.51
N ILE A 213 41.28 22.88 -12.41
CA ILE A 213 40.39 24.04 -12.39
C ILE A 213 41.19 25.27 -11.99
N ASP A 214 41.73 26.01 -12.97
CA ASP A 214 42.36 27.29 -12.69
C ASP A 214 41.31 28.40 -12.62
N SER A 215 41.30 29.14 -11.51
CA SER A 215 40.40 30.27 -11.25
C SER A 215 40.52 31.42 -12.26
N LYS A 216 41.63 31.49 -13.01
CA LYS A 216 41.88 32.56 -14.00
C LYS A 216 41.52 32.16 -15.44
N ASN A 217 41.77 30.91 -15.84
CA ASN A 217 41.65 30.46 -17.23
C ASN A 217 40.61 29.34 -17.45
N GLY A 218 39.87 28.92 -16.43
CA GLY A 218 38.90 27.82 -16.51
C GLY A 218 39.55 26.44 -16.36
N SER A 219 38.76 25.38 -16.58
CA SER A 219 39.24 24.00 -16.43
C SER A 219 40.18 23.59 -17.57
N SER A 220 41.47 23.45 -17.30
CA SER A 220 42.47 22.90 -18.22
C SER A 220 42.48 21.37 -18.13
N ILE A 221 41.43 20.73 -18.66
CA ILE A 221 41.39 19.27 -18.81
C ILE A 221 42.51 18.86 -19.78
N PRO A 222 43.41 17.92 -19.42
CA PRO A 222 44.46 17.46 -20.32
C PRO A 222 43.91 16.94 -21.65
N ILE A 223 44.59 17.27 -22.74
CA ILE A 223 44.30 16.73 -24.08
C ILE A 223 44.37 15.20 -24.02
N GLY A 224 43.35 14.52 -24.55
CA GLY A 224 43.23 13.05 -24.54
C GLY A 224 42.38 12.45 -23.41
N TRP A 225 41.97 13.22 -22.39
CA TRP A 225 41.01 12.75 -21.38
C TRP A 225 39.56 12.83 -21.84
N ILE A 226 39.28 13.77 -22.75
CA ILE A 226 38.02 13.82 -23.47
C ILE A 226 38.24 13.06 -24.76
N LEU A 227 37.45 12.02 -24.99
CA LEU A 227 37.43 11.27 -26.24
C LEU A 227 36.39 11.92 -27.15
N PRO A 228 36.77 12.83 -28.07
CA PRO A 228 35.82 13.38 -29.01
C PRO A 228 35.27 12.26 -29.92
N PRO A 229 34.11 12.48 -30.57
CA PRO A 229 33.56 11.53 -31.53
C PRO A 229 34.59 11.17 -32.61
N THR A 230 34.49 9.96 -33.18
CA THR A 230 35.39 9.45 -34.23
C THR A 230 35.52 10.36 -35.46
N LYS A 231 34.57 11.28 -35.65
CA LYS A 231 34.65 12.42 -36.58
C LYS A 231 34.43 13.72 -35.81
N ALA A 232 35.48 14.21 -35.16
CA ALA A 232 35.42 15.46 -34.43
C ALA A 232 35.41 16.64 -35.40
N GLU A 233 34.46 17.56 -35.27
CA GLU A 233 34.35 18.77 -36.09
C GLU A 233 34.53 20.04 -35.24
N GLY A 234 35.01 21.12 -35.87
CA GLY A 234 35.11 22.45 -35.26
C GLY A 234 36.00 22.48 -34.01
N GLN A 235 35.48 23.03 -32.91
CA GLN A 235 36.21 23.22 -31.65
C GLN A 235 36.68 21.92 -30.99
N TRP A 236 36.18 20.75 -31.41
CA TRP A 236 36.60 19.45 -30.89
C TRP A 236 37.98 18.99 -31.40
N LEU A 237 38.44 19.53 -32.53
CA LEU A 237 39.73 19.16 -33.13
C LEU A 237 40.92 19.46 -32.21
N GLN A 238 40.83 20.52 -31.39
CA GLN A 238 41.91 20.93 -30.48
C GLN A 238 42.17 19.94 -29.33
N TYR A 239 41.27 18.97 -29.12
CA TYR A 239 41.38 17.95 -28.07
C TYR A 239 41.81 16.58 -28.61
N LEU A 240 41.99 16.43 -29.92
CA LEU A 240 42.62 15.25 -30.50
C LEU A 240 44.13 15.33 -30.26
N ALA A 241 44.70 14.32 -29.59
CA ALA A 241 46.14 14.24 -29.45
C ALA A 241 46.81 14.20 -30.84
N PRO A 242 47.91 14.93 -31.09
CA PRO A 242 48.65 14.80 -32.32
C PRO A 242 49.10 13.33 -32.44
N THR A 243 48.71 12.68 -33.53
CA THR A 243 49.15 11.33 -33.84
C THR A 243 50.66 11.38 -34.00
N ASN A 244 51.41 10.86 -33.02
CA ASN A 244 52.84 10.63 -33.18
C ASN A 244 53.01 9.61 -34.32
N SER A 245 53.41 10.12 -35.49
CA SER A 245 53.94 9.35 -36.62
C SER A 245 55.37 8.91 -36.34
#